data_AF-A0A955DRC4-F1
#
_entry.id   AF-A0A955DRC4-F1
#
_cell.length_a   1.000
_cell.length_b   1.000
_cell.length_c   1.000
_cell.angle_alpha   90.00
_cell.angle_beta   90.00
_cell.angle_gamma   90.00
#
_symmetry.space_group_name_H-M   'P 1'
#
loop_
_entity.id
_entity.type
_entity.pdbx_description
1 polymer ?
#
loop_
_entity_poly.entity_id
_entity_poly.type
_entity_poly.pdbx_seq_one_letter_code
_entity_poly.pdbx_strand_id
1 'polypeptide(L)'
;MKRRKTILIMLAGAVIGMTGADVPRLNERLAALRPSNPLAYFELGEEVADGATSIEERTLARTLFGLAGALDRDRFGRSACLALADIEEDAAQKRRLLALADLLDDGTSLRRRDGRTQRKSIDPAAAFAVAQALHEYRQGSGTRALRALEQAGAMELLNAYDDALRGGARRFLEDCELYRSGDPPALSADDVSRMLHLEAALLAGADRTWTDELLLTDGATLIEVDPDQIAESLHVDVNRPVYRDGRWREMTERRR
;
A
#
# COMPACT_ATOMS: atom_id res chain seq x y z
N MET A 1 32.83 -15.48 -20.22
CA MET A 1 31.50 -16.01 -19.82
C MET A 1 31.39 -16.01 -18.30
N LYS A 2 30.84 -14.93 -17.72
CA LYS A 2 30.67 -14.75 -16.27
C LYS A 2 29.35 -15.41 -15.84
N ARG A 3 29.42 -16.50 -15.08
CA ARG A 3 28.25 -17.11 -14.42
C ARG A 3 27.84 -16.21 -13.25
N ARG A 4 26.65 -15.60 -13.35
CA ARG A 4 26.02 -14.88 -12.23
C ARG A 4 25.68 -15.90 -11.14
N LYS A 5 26.22 -15.70 -9.94
CA LYS A 5 25.88 -16.46 -8.74
C LYS A 5 24.48 -16.03 -8.29
N THR A 6 23.53 -16.94 -8.37
CA THR A 6 22.22 -16.86 -7.71
C THR A 6 22.45 -16.72 -6.21
N ILE A 7 21.97 -15.63 -5.63
CA ILE A 7 21.95 -15.42 -4.18
C ILE A 7 20.85 -16.33 -3.63
N LEU A 8 21.30 -17.37 -2.94
CA LEU A 8 20.48 -18.32 -2.20
C LEU A 8 20.16 -17.68 -0.84
N ILE A 9 18.96 -17.11 -0.68
CA ILE A 9 18.49 -16.67 0.63
C ILE A 9 18.15 -17.93 1.43
N MET A 10 19.01 -18.26 2.39
CA MET A 10 18.74 -19.27 3.41
C MET A 10 17.73 -18.72 4.41
N LEU A 11 16.46 -19.12 4.29
CA LEU A 11 15.56 -19.18 5.44
C LEU A 11 15.86 -20.49 6.19
N ALA A 12 16.92 -20.43 7.01
CA ALA A 12 17.27 -21.47 7.97
C ALA A 12 17.62 -20.75 9.27
N GLY A 13 16.62 -20.51 10.10
CA GLY A 13 16.81 -19.83 11.38
C GLY A 13 15.48 -19.59 12.09
N ALA A 14 15.15 -20.52 12.99
CA ALA A 14 14.30 -20.39 14.17
C ALA A 14 13.21 -19.30 14.19
N VAL A 15 11.96 -19.76 14.24
CA VAL A 15 10.82 -19.04 14.81
C VAL A 15 11.17 -18.69 16.26
N ILE A 16 11.50 -17.43 16.53
CA ILE A 16 11.69 -16.90 17.89
C ILE A 16 10.72 -15.73 18.04
N GLY A 17 9.57 -16.02 18.65
CA GLY A 17 8.49 -15.07 18.93
C GLY A 17 7.25 -15.78 19.47
N MET A 18 6.95 -16.96 18.93
CA MET A 18 5.96 -17.90 19.49
C MET A 18 6.48 -18.61 20.75
N THR A 19 5.61 -18.84 21.75
CA THR A 19 5.99 -19.64 22.93
C THR A 19 6.45 -21.04 22.50
N GLY A 20 7.33 -21.69 23.28
CA GLY A 20 7.89 -23.01 22.92
C GLY A 20 6.85 -24.11 22.67
N ALA A 21 5.58 -23.90 23.07
CA ALA A 21 4.46 -24.80 22.82
C ALA A 21 3.72 -24.53 21.49
N ASP A 22 3.82 -23.32 20.93
CA ASP A 22 3.10 -22.93 19.71
C ASP A 22 3.87 -23.30 18.42
N VAL A 23 5.20 -23.36 18.49
CA VAL A 23 6.07 -23.69 17.34
C VAL A 23 5.82 -25.11 16.78
N PRO A 24 5.65 -26.17 17.59
CA PRO A 24 5.29 -27.50 17.08
C PRO A 24 3.93 -27.50 16.38
N ARG A 25 2.93 -26.81 16.97
CA ARG A 25 1.57 -26.72 16.43
C ARG A 25 1.52 -25.96 15.11
N LEU A 26 2.30 -24.89 14.97
CA LEU A 26 2.44 -24.15 13.71
C LEU A 26 3.09 -25.03 12.62
N ASN A 27 4.16 -25.74 12.95
CA ASN A 27 4.84 -26.63 11.99
C ASN A 27 3.93 -27.77 11.50
N GLU A 28 3.12 -28.36 12.39
CA GLU A 28 2.11 -29.36 12.01
C GLU A 28 1.09 -28.78 11.03
N ARG A 29 0.61 -27.56 11.27
CA ARG A 29 -0.34 -26.87 10.39
C ARG A 29 0.28 -26.49 9.04
N LEU A 30 1.51 -25.97 9.04
CA LEU A 30 2.26 -25.73 7.81
C LEU A 30 2.47 -27.02 7.00
N ALA A 31 2.73 -28.14 7.67
CA ALA A 31 2.82 -29.44 7.01
C ALA A 31 1.44 -29.95 6.49
N ALA A 32 0.35 -29.56 7.14
CA ALA A 32 -1.00 -29.89 6.72
C ALA A 32 -1.47 -29.09 5.49
N LEU A 33 -0.86 -27.94 5.18
CA LEU A 33 -1.22 -27.11 4.01
C LEU A 33 -1.19 -27.91 2.69
N ARG A 34 -2.17 -27.61 1.84
CA ARG A 34 -2.36 -28.23 0.52
C ARG A 34 -2.69 -27.15 -0.49
N PRO A 35 -2.06 -27.11 -1.67
CA PRO A 35 -2.28 -26.06 -2.67
C PRO A 35 -3.74 -25.99 -3.15
N SER A 36 -4.47 -27.10 -3.07
CA SER A 36 -5.89 -27.20 -3.37
C SER A 36 -6.80 -26.49 -2.35
N ASN A 37 -6.27 -26.00 -1.24
CA ASN A 37 -7.00 -25.24 -0.24
C ASN A 37 -6.32 -23.90 0.08
N PRO A 38 -6.45 -22.89 -0.83
CA PRO A 38 -5.87 -21.56 -0.65
C PRO A 38 -6.34 -20.85 0.63
N LEU A 39 -7.58 -21.11 1.07
CA LEU A 39 -8.14 -20.55 2.30
C LEU A 39 -7.28 -20.88 3.53
N ALA A 40 -6.76 -22.11 3.62
CA ALA A 40 -5.92 -22.52 4.75
C ALA A 40 -4.58 -21.76 4.80
N TYR A 41 -4.06 -21.29 3.66
CA TYR A 41 -2.89 -20.41 3.64
C TYR A 41 -3.28 -19.02 4.15
N PHE A 42 -4.42 -18.49 3.71
CA PHE A 42 -4.91 -17.17 4.10
C PHE A 42 -5.17 -17.10 5.62
N GLU A 43 -5.97 -18.02 6.17
CA GLU A 43 -6.31 -18.07 7.60
C GLU A 43 -5.06 -18.24 8.48
N LEU A 44 -4.11 -19.07 8.04
CA LEU A 44 -2.86 -19.23 8.77
C LEU A 44 -1.98 -17.97 8.67
N GLY A 45 -2.03 -17.27 7.54
CA GLY A 45 -1.37 -15.99 7.35
C GLY A 45 -1.89 -14.93 8.33
N GLU A 46 -3.21 -14.83 8.50
CA GLU A 46 -3.85 -13.91 9.46
C GLU A 46 -3.38 -14.19 10.89
N GLU A 47 -3.45 -15.44 11.33
CA GLU A 47 -3.04 -15.81 12.68
C GLU A 47 -1.55 -15.51 12.94
N VAL A 48 -0.68 -15.77 11.96
CA VAL A 48 0.75 -15.45 12.08
C VAL A 48 0.98 -13.94 12.06
N ALA A 49 0.25 -13.19 11.25
CA ALA A 49 0.37 -11.73 11.16
C ALA A 49 -0.06 -11.05 12.48
N ASP A 50 -1.21 -11.43 13.03
CA ASP A 50 -1.74 -10.89 14.29
C ASP A 50 -0.79 -11.10 15.47
N GLY A 51 -0.06 -12.22 15.48
CA GLY A 51 0.91 -12.58 16.51
C GLY A 51 2.36 -12.19 16.20
N ALA A 52 2.66 -11.58 15.06
CA ALA A 52 4.03 -11.41 14.59
C ALA A 52 4.81 -10.38 15.41
N THR A 53 5.89 -10.82 16.05
CA THR A 53 6.83 -9.97 16.80
C THR A 53 8.21 -9.90 16.15
N SER A 54 8.51 -10.84 15.24
CA SER A 54 9.79 -10.98 14.56
C SER A 54 9.70 -10.74 13.05
N ILE A 55 10.84 -10.46 12.41
CA ILE A 55 10.94 -10.29 10.95
C ILE A 55 10.62 -11.62 10.25
N GLU A 56 10.99 -12.74 10.85
CA GLU A 56 10.77 -14.09 10.36
C GLU A 56 9.28 -14.44 10.32
N GLU A 57 8.52 -14.12 11.38
CA GLU A 57 7.06 -14.31 11.43
C GLU A 57 6.35 -13.46 10.38
N ARG A 58 6.75 -12.18 10.23
CA ARG A 58 6.21 -11.32 9.17
C ARG A 58 6.54 -11.84 7.77
N THR A 59 7.74 -12.39 7.58
CA THR A 59 8.15 -13.01 6.30
C THR A 59 7.32 -14.25 5.99
N LEU A 60 7.01 -15.05 7.01
CA LEU A 60 6.13 -16.21 6.89
C LEU A 60 4.70 -15.77 6.53
N ALA A 61 4.13 -14.80 7.24
CA ALA A 61 2.81 -14.24 6.94
C ALA A 61 2.74 -13.71 5.49
N ARG A 62 3.76 -12.94 5.06
CA ARG A 62 3.86 -12.46 3.67
C ARG A 62 3.81 -13.62 2.67
N THR A 63 4.57 -14.68 2.93
CA THR A 63 4.60 -15.87 2.06
C THR A 63 3.24 -16.57 2.01
N LEU A 64 2.56 -16.69 3.15
CA LEU A 64 1.25 -17.34 3.24
C LEU A 64 0.15 -16.55 2.49
N PHE A 65 0.09 -15.23 2.68
CA PHE A 65 -0.83 -14.38 1.94
C PHE A 65 -0.55 -14.41 0.44
N GLY A 66 0.72 -14.30 0.04
CA GLY A 66 1.08 -14.34 -1.37
C GLY A 66 0.78 -15.69 -2.03
N LEU A 67 0.97 -16.82 -1.33
CA LEU A 67 0.55 -18.13 -1.82
C LEU A 67 -0.97 -18.24 -1.94
N ALA A 68 -1.73 -17.76 -0.96
CA ALA A 68 -3.19 -17.78 -1.02
C ALA A 68 -3.71 -17.01 -2.24
N GLY A 69 -3.22 -15.78 -2.44
CA GLY A 69 -3.61 -14.93 -3.57
C GLY A 69 -3.14 -15.44 -4.92
N ALA A 70 -1.99 -16.11 -4.99
CA ALA A 70 -1.47 -16.64 -6.25
C ALA A 70 -2.09 -18.00 -6.63
N LEU A 71 -2.50 -18.82 -5.65
CA LEU A 71 -3.19 -20.10 -5.90
C LEU A 71 -4.65 -19.91 -6.33
N ASP A 72 -5.34 -18.91 -5.79
CA ASP A 72 -6.71 -18.56 -6.16
C ASP A 72 -6.89 -17.04 -6.17
N ARG A 73 -6.50 -16.47 -7.32
CA ARG A 73 -6.54 -15.03 -7.60
C ARG A 73 -7.94 -14.45 -7.45
N ASP A 74 -8.95 -15.18 -7.95
CA ASP A 74 -10.33 -14.68 -8.01
C ASP A 74 -10.93 -14.51 -6.61
N ARG A 75 -10.62 -15.40 -5.66
CA ARG A 75 -11.14 -15.33 -4.30
C ARG A 75 -10.25 -14.59 -3.32
N PHE A 76 -8.94 -14.79 -3.42
CA PHE A 76 -8.00 -14.31 -2.40
C PHE A 76 -7.02 -13.26 -2.90
N GLY A 77 -6.94 -12.98 -4.21
CA GLY A 77 -5.99 -12.02 -4.76
C GLY A 77 -6.10 -10.64 -4.11
N ARG A 78 -7.30 -10.06 -4.11
CA ARG A 78 -7.57 -8.75 -3.49
C ARG A 78 -7.27 -8.76 -1.98
N SER A 79 -7.80 -9.75 -1.27
CA SER A 79 -7.63 -9.85 0.19
C SER A 79 -6.17 -10.06 0.58
N ALA A 80 -5.41 -10.84 -0.18
CA ALA A 80 -3.98 -11.04 0.01
C ALA A 80 -3.20 -9.73 -0.20
N CYS A 81 -3.51 -8.96 -1.25
CA CYS A 81 -2.89 -7.65 -1.47
C CYS A 81 -3.17 -6.67 -0.32
N LEU A 82 -4.40 -6.63 0.19
CA LEU A 82 -4.75 -5.78 1.33
C LEU A 82 -4.06 -6.22 2.61
N ALA A 83 -4.06 -7.51 2.92
CA ALA A 83 -3.37 -8.06 4.10
C ALA A 83 -1.86 -7.79 4.06
N LEU A 84 -1.24 -7.95 2.88
CA LEU A 84 0.17 -7.62 2.67
C LEU A 84 0.43 -6.12 2.84
N ALA A 85 -0.45 -5.25 2.35
CA ALA A 85 -0.31 -3.80 2.47
C ALA A 85 -0.43 -3.32 3.93
N ASP A 86 -1.18 -4.04 4.76
CA ASP A 86 -1.33 -3.73 6.18
C ASP A 86 -0.05 -4.00 6.97
N ILE A 87 0.64 -5.10 6.66
CA ILE A 87 1.90 -5.50 7.31
C ILE A 87 3.16 -4.93 6.64
N GLU A 88 3.02 -4.15 5.57
CA GLU A 88 4.16 -3.59 4.82
C GLU A 88 4.64 -2.26 5.39
N GLU A 89 5.96 -2.14 5.56
CA GLU A 89 6.61 -0.94 6.11
C GLU A 89 7.05 0.04 5.01
N ASP A 90 7.41 -0.48 3.83
CA ASP A 90 7.78 0.37 2.68
C ASP A 90 6.53 1.00 2.05
N ALA A 91 6.45 2.33 2.10
CA ALA A 91 5.36 3.11 1.53
C ALA A 91 5.19 2.88 0.02
N ALA A 92 6.29 2.68 -0.73
CA ALA A 92 6.20 2.42 -2.17
C ALA A 92 5.57 1.06 -2.46
N GLN A 93 6.02 0.03 -1.75
CA GLN A 93 5.44 -1.32 -1.86
C GLN A 93 4.00 -1.37 -1.36
N LYS A 94 3.67 -0.66 -0.27
CA LYS A 94 2.28 -0.53 0.22
C LYS A 94 1.37 0.08 -0.85
N ARG A 95 1.77 1.20 -1.48
CA ARG A 95 1.02 1.82 -2.59
C ARG A 95 0.84 0.85 -3.76
N ARG A 96 1.88 0.09 -4.12
CA ARG A 96 1.80 -0.94 -5.17
C ARG A 96 0.76 -2.02 -4.84
N LEU A 97 0.76 -2.52 -3.61
CA LEU A 97 -0.18 -3.56 -3.16
C LEU A 97 -1.63 -3.05 -3.13
N LEU A 98 -1.86 -1.81 -2.71
CA LEU A 98 -3.19 -1.19 -2.78
C LEU A 98 -3.66 -1.01 -4.23
N ALA A 99 -2.78 -0.57 -5.13
CA ALA A 99 -3.11 -0.48 -6.56
C ALA A 99 -3.43 -1.84 -7.19
N LEU A 100 -2.69 -2.90 -6.81
CA LEU A 100 -3.02 -4.28 -7.20
C LEU A 100 -4.40 -4.71 -6.69
N ALA A 101 -4.72 -4.43 -5.43
CA ALA A 101 -6.01 -4.77 -4.84
C ALA A 101 -7.17 -4.11 -5.60
N ASP A 102 -7.03 -2.82 -5.95
CA ASP A 102 -8.03 -2.08 -6.72
C ASP A 102 -8.21 -2.66 -8.14
N LEU A 103 -7.10 -2.98 -8.83
CA LEU A 103 -7.16 -3.59 -10.18
C LEU A 103 -7.79 -4.99 -10.16
N LEU A 104 -7.59 -5.75 -9.08
CA LEU A 104 -8.19 -7.08 -8.92
C LEU A 104 -9.69 -7.00 -8.58
N ASP A 105 -10.13 -5.95 -7.87
CA ASP A 105 -11.55 -5.68 -7.61
C ASP A 105 -12.31 -5.39 -8.91
N ASP A 106 -11.68 -4.63 -9.80
CA ASP A 106 -12.19 -4.35 -11.14
C ASP A 106 -12.25 -5.60 -12.03
N GLY A 107 -11.47 -6.66 -11.73
CA GLY A 107 -11.46 -7.94 -12.43
C GLY A 107 -12.83 -8.63 -12.52
N THR A 108 -13.65 -8.50 -11.48
CA THR A 108 -15.04 -8.99 -11.45
C THR A 108 -15.98 -8.08 -12.26
N SER A 109 -15.56 -6.84 -12.47
CA SER A 109 -16.27 -5.73 -13.13
C SER A 109 -15.83 -5.47 -14.58
N LEU A 110 -14.77 -6.15 -15.07
CA LEU A 110 -14.17 -6.03 -16.41
C LEU A 110 -15.14 -6.32 -17.58
N ARG A 111 -16.40 -6.67 -17.30
CA ARG A 111 -17.51 -6.66 -18.28
C ARG A 111 -18.03 -5.28 -18.65
N ARG A 112 -17.57 -4.18 -18.05
CA ARG A 112 -17.94 -2.82 -18.45
C ARG A 112 -16.71 -1.99 -18.82
N ARG A 113 -16.11 -2.32 -19.96
CA ARG A 113 -15.00 -1.55 -20.54
C ARG A 113 -15.53 -0.33 -21.30
N ASP A 114 -15.95 0.69 -20.55
CA ASP A 114 -15.80 2.07 -21.01
C ASP A 114 -14.55 2.61 -20.32
N GLY A 115 -13.55 3.03 -21.10
CA GLY A 115 -12.19 3.38 -20.68
C GLY A 115 -12.03 4.60 -19.78
N ARG A 116 -13.00 4.87 -18.90
CA ARG A 116 -12.84 5.78 -17.77
C ARG A 116 -12.62 4.90 -16.56
N THR A 117 -11.37 4.62 -16.24
CA THR A 117 -10.99 4.27 -14.85
C THR A 117 -11.70 5.28 -13.96
N GLN A 118 -12.65 4.80 -13.17
CA GLN A 118 -13.46 5.61 -12.30
C GLN A 118 -12.57 6.02 -11.13
N ARG A 119 -11.60 6.91 -11.41
CA ARG A 119 -10.81 7.61 -10.39
C ARG A 119 -11.85 8.14 -9.41
N LYS A 120 -11.78 7.71 -8.15
CA LYS A 120 -12.67 8.16 -7.07
C LYS A 120 -12.79 9.68 -7.21
N SER A 121 -13.96 10.15 -7.66
CA SER A 121 -14.13 11.55 -8.04
C SER A 121 -13.92 12.37 -6.78
N ILE A 122 -12.84 13.13 -6.71
CA ILE A 122 -12.60 14.05 -5.61
C ILE A 122 -13.76 15.05 -5.61
N ASP A 123 -14.42 15.23 -4.46
CA ASP A 123 -15.46 16.22 -4.31
C ASP A 123 -14.86 17.62 -4.60
N PRO A 124 -15.35 18.34 -5.64
CA PRO A 124 -14.85 19.67 -5.98
C PRO A 124 -14.92 20.66 -4.80
N ALA A 125 -15.91 20.53 -3.90
CA ALA A 125 -16.04 21.39 -2.74
C ALA A 125 -14.91 21.14 -1.73
N ALA A 126 -14.59 19.87 -1.46
CA ALA A 126 -13.48 19.49 -0.59
C ALA A 126 -12.12 19.90 -1.21
N ALA A 127 -11.95 19.71 -2.52
CA ALA A 127 -10.75 20.12 -3.25
C ALA A 127 -10.51 21.64 -3.16
N PHE A 128 -11.55 22.44 -3.40
CA PHE A 128 -11.48 23.89 -3.29
C PHE A 128 -11.19 24.33 -1.85
N ALA A 129 -11.81 23.70 -0.86
CA ALA A 129 -11.58 24.00 0.56
C ALA A 129 -10.12 23.76 0.97
N VAL A 130 -9.52 22.64 0.54
CA VAL A 130 -8.09 22.36 0.79
C VAL A 130 -7.20 23.38 0.08
N ALA A 131 -7.48 23.69 -1.19
CA ALA A 131 -6.70 24.69 -1.93
C ALA A 131 -6.77 26.08 -1.29
N GLN A 132 -7.96 26.47 -0.80
CA GLN A 132 -8.15 27.70 -0.06
C GLN A 132 -7.37 27.67 1.27
N ALA A 133 -7.38 26.56 2.00
CA ALA A 133 -6.64 26.43 3.24
C ALA A 133 -5.12 26.65 3.05
N LEU A 134 -4.55 26.03 2.00
CA LEU A 134 -3.14 26.19 1.65
C LEU A 134 -2.79 27.63 1.26
N HIS A 135 -3.67 28.28 0.49
CA HIS A 135 -3.52 29.70 0.15
C HIS A 135 -3.51 30.60 1.40
N GLU A 136 -4.50 30.46 2.27
CA GLU A 136 -4.64 31.26 3.49
C GLU A 136 -3.46 31.05 4.45
N TYR A 137 -2.98 29.80 4.56
CA TYR A 137 -1.80 29.48 5.34
C TYR A 137 -0.55 30.22 4.85
N ARG A 138 -0.30 30.24 3.52
CA ARG A 138 0.82 31.00 2.96
C ARG A 138 0.73 32.50 3.21
N GLN A 139 -0.48 33.04 3.35
CA GLN A 139 -0.73 34.44 3.69
C GLN A 139 -0.66 34.72 5.20
N GLY A 140 -0.29 33.73 6.03
CA GLY A 140 -0.26 33.89 7.49
C GLY A 140 -1.65 33.98 8.13
N SER A 141 -2.70 33.59 7.40
CA SER A 141 -4.10 33.65 7.86
C SER A 141 -4.56 32.28 8.37
N GLY A 142 -3.87 31.74 9.38
CA GLY A 142 -4.13 30.39 9.91
C GLY A 142 -5.58 30.16 10.37
N THR A 143 -6.24 31.18 10.93
CA THR A 143 -7.66 31.11 11.31
C THR A 143 -8.58 30.87 10.11
N ARG A 144 -8.29 31.51 8.96
CA ARG A 144 -9.05 31.32 7.72
C ARG A 144 -8.73 29.96 7.09
N ALA A 145 -7.49 29.52 7.19
CA ALA A 145 -7.08 28.19 6.73
C ALA A 145 -7.83 27.08 7.46
N LEU A 146 -7.87 27.13 8.80
CA LEU A 146 -8.61 26.17 9.62
C LEU A 146 -10.11 26.19 9.32
N ARG A 147 -10.68 27.38 9.13
CA ARG A 147 -12.10 27.51 8.78
C ARG A 147 -12.44 26.89 7.42
N ALA A 148 -11.56 27.02 6.43
CA ALA A 148 -11.77 26.38 5.13
C ALA A 148 -11.82 24.84 5.27
N LEU A 149 -11.02 24.27 6.16
CA LEU A 149 -10.96 22.83 6.42
C LEU A 149 -12.16 22.27 7.19
N GLU A 150 -13.05 23.11 7.75
CA GLU A 150 -14.31 22.68 8.34
C GLU A 150 -15.30 22.14 7.30
N GLN A 151 -15.06 22.41 6.01
CA GLN A 151 -15.86 21.88 4.92
C GLN A 151 -15.82 20.35 4.90
N ALA A 152 -16.97 19.72 4.67
CA ALA A 152 -17.09 18.26 4.62
C ALA A 152 -16.09 17.65 3.63
N GLY A 153 -15.37 16.61 4.05
CA GLY A 153 -14.39 15.88 3.23
C GLY A 153 -13.03 16.57 3.06
N ALA A 154 -12.87 17.86 3.42
CA ALA A 154 -11.62 18.58 3.24
C ALA A 154 -10.48 17.99 4.10
N MET A 155 -10.78 17.59 5.34
CA MET A 155 -9.78 17.00 6.24
C MET A 155 -9.32 15.61 5.79
N GLU A 156 -10.25 14.76 5.34
CA GLU A 156 -9.90 13.45 4.77
C GLU A 156 -9.03 13.61 3.53
N LEU A 157 -9.37 14.58 2.68
CA LEU A 157 -8.60 14.89 1.49
C LEU A 157 -7.20 15.42 1.82
N LEU A 158 -7.07 16.31 2.80
CA LEU A 158 -5.77 16.82 3.25
C LEU A 158 -4.87 15.68 3.76
N ASN A 159 -5.42 14.78 4.58
CA ASN A 159 -4.70 13.61 5.09
C ASN A 159 -4.29 12.63 3.98
N ALA A 160 -5.08 12.53 2.89
CA ALA A 160 -4.72 11.69 1.75
C ALA A 160 -3.47 12.20 1.00
N TYR A 161 -3.13 13.49 1.14
CA TYR A 161 -1.95 14.12 0.55
C TYR A 161 -0.92 14.55 1.61
N ASP A 162 -0.83 13.82 2.73
CA ASP A 162 0.10 14.10 3.83
C ASP A 162 1.55 14.31 3.35
N ASP A 163 2.03 13.43 2.46
CA ASP A 163 3.39 13.45 1.90
C ASP A 163 3.71 14.73 1.10
N ALA A 164 2.69 15.44 0.59
CA ALA A 164 2.86 16.67 -0.17
C ALA A 164 3.14 17.89 0.73
N LEU A 165 2.87 17.77 2.03
CA LEU A 165 3.03 18.84 3.01
C LEU A 165 4.27 18.63 3.87
N ARG A 166 4.96 19.72 4.20
CA ARG A 166 6.13 19.67 5.08
C ARG A 166 5.73 19.19 6.48
N GLY A 167 6.14 17.98 6.82
CA GLY A 167 5.82 17.36 8.11
C GLY A 167 4.37 16.85 8.22
N GLY A 168 3.65 16.76 7.09
CA GLY A 168 2.30 16.23 7.03
C GLY A 168 1.18 17.21 7.39
N ALA A 169 -0.06 16.76 7.20
CA ALA A 169 -1.30 17.46 7.50
C ALA A 169 -1.38 17.86 8.98
N ARG A 170 -0.92 17.00 9.90
CA ARG A 170 -0.88 17.35 11.33
C ARG A 170 0.00 18.56 11.60
N ARG A 171 1.20 18.60 11.02
CA ARG A 171 2.12 19.74 11.19
C ARG A 171 1.55 21.01 10.59
N PHE A 172 0.91 20.90 9.43
CA PHE A 172 0.21 22.01 8.80
C PHE A 172 -0.86 22.61 9.72
N LEU A 173 -1.66 21.78 10.40
CA LEU A 173 -2.66 22.24 11.36
C LEU A 173 -2.03 22.96 12.56
N GLU A 174 -0.98 22.38 13.14
CA GLU A 174 -0.22 23.01 14.24
C GLU A 174 0.32 24.39 13.83
N ASP A 175 0.89 24.49 12.63
CA ASP A 175 1.39 25.75 12.12
C ASP A 175 0.24 26.74 11.86
N CYS A 176 -0.91 26.30 11.34
CA CYS A 176 -2.09 27.18 11.20
C CYS A 176 -2.58 27.72 12.55
N GLU A 177 -2.49 26.94 13.63
CA GLU A 177 -2.82 27.43 14.97
C GLU A 177 -1.81 28.44 15.51
N LEU A 178 -0.53 28.27 15.16
CA LEU A 178 0.57 29.16 15.51
C LEU A 178 0.48 30.51 14.78
N TYR A 179 0.22 30.47 13.46
CA TYR A 179 0.16 31.63 12.58
C TYR A 179 -1.26 32.22 12.50
N ARG A 180 -1.96 32.35 13.63
CA ARG A 180 -3.28 33.01 13.67
C ARG A 180 -3.21 34.54 13.58
N SER A 181 -2.05 35.12 13.85
CA SER A 181 -1.83 36.57 13.99
C SER A 181 -1.61 37.33 12.68
N GLY A 182 -1.61 36.65 11.52
CA GLY A 182 -1.36 37.30 10.22
C GLY A 182 0.10 37.24 9.77
N ASP A 183 1.00 36.68 10.57
CA ASP A 183 2.40 36.53 10.20
C ASP A 183 2.57 35.31 9.29
N PRO A 184 3.12 35.47 8.07
CA PRO A 184 3.30 34.35 7.16
C PRO A 184 4.35 33.36 7.67
N PRO A 185 4.13 32.05 7.46
CA PRO A 185 5.09 31.02 7.85
C PRO A 185 6.40 31.14 7.06
N ALA A 186 7.51 30.77 7.70
CA ALA A 186 8.81 30.66 7.04
C ALA A 186 8.89 29.39 6.18
N LEU A 187 8.43 29.50 4.94
CA LEU A 187 8.43 28.43 3.94
C LEU A 187 9.62 28.55 2.99
N SER A 188 10.22 27.41 2.64
CA SER A 188 11.20 27.37 1.57
C SER A 188 10.52 27.50 0.20
N ALA A 189 11.28 27.82 -0.84
CA ALA A 189 10.76 27.85 -2.21
C ALA A 189 10.20 26.47 -2.64
N ASP A 190 10.80 25.38 -2.16
CA ASP A 190 10.34 24.01 -2.40
C ASP A 190 8.98 23.74 -1.74
N ASP A 191 8.83 24.13 -0.47
CA ASP A 191 7.56 23.98 0.28
C ASP A 191 6.41 24.70 -0.45
N VAL A 192 6.66 25.93 -0.93
CA VAL A 192 5.68 26.71 -1.69
C VAL A 192 5.36 26.02 -3.02
N SER A 193 6.37 25.51 -3.74
CA SER A 193 6.16 24.80 -5.00
C SER A 193 5.30 23.55 -4.83
N ARG A 194 5.55 22.74 -3.80
CA ARG A 194 4.74 21.55 -3.50
C ARG A 194 3.29 21.90 -3.20
N MET A 195 3.06 22.93 -2.39
CA MET A 195 1.70 23.40 -2.10
C MET A 195 0.96 23.87 -3.34
N LEU A 196 1.64 24.61 -4.24
CA LEU A 196 1.04 25.08 -5.50
C LEU A 196 0.74 23.94 -6.47
N HIS A 197 1.60 22.92 -6.56
CA HIS A 197 1.32 21.74 -7.37
C HIS A 197 0.12 20.96 -6.83
N LEU A 198 0.03 20.80 -5.49
CA LEU A 198 -1.13 20.20 -4.85
C LEU A 198 -2.42 20.98 -5.15
N GLU A 199 -2.40 22.30 -5.03
CA GLU A 199 -3.53 23.17 -5.37
C GLU A 199 -3.97 23.00 -6.82
N ALA A 200 -3.03 23.08 -7.77
CA ALA A 200 -3.31 22.93 -9.20
C ALA A 200 -3.94 21.57 -9.50
N ALA A 201 -3.41 20.50 -8.90
CA ALA A 201 -3.92 19.15 -9.08
C ALA A 201 -5.32 18.95 -8.50
N LEU A 202 -5.59 19.47 -7.31
CA LEU A 202 -6.90 19.41 -6.67
C LEU A 202 -7.96 20.14 -7.51
N LEU A 203 -7.61 21.32 -8.03
CA LEU A 203 -8.51 22.15 -8.84
C LEU A 203 -8.72 21.59 -10.25
N ALA A 204 -7.72 20.93 -10.84
CA ALA A 204 -7.86 20.26 -12.14
C ALA A 204 -8.78 19.02 -12.08
N GLY A 205 -8.98 18.44 -10.89
CA GLY A 205 -9.96 17.37 -10.68
C GLY A 205 -9.71 16.13 -11.54
N ALA A 206 -10.71 15.74 -12.33
CA ALA A 206 -10.64 14.58 -13.22
C ALA A 206 -9.88 14.86 -14.54
N ASP A 207 -9.73 16.13 -14.93
CA ASP A 207 -9.07 16.56 -16.16
C ASP A 207 -7.56 16.79 -15.98
N ARG A 208 -6.99 16.27 -14.89
CA ARG A 208 -5.55 16.30 -14.61
C ARG A 208 -4.74 15.71 -15.76
N THR A 209 -3.75 16.46 -16.19
CA THR A 209 -2.80 16.03 -17.22
C THR A 209 -1.71 15.14 -16.61
N TRP A 210 -0.99 14.40 -17.46
CA TRP A 210 0.18 13.63 -17.02
C TRP A 210 1.30 14.50 -16.44
N THR A 211 1.38 15.77 -16.85
CA THR A 211 2.35 16.72 -16.30
C THR A 211 2.01 17.09 -14.87
N ASP A 212 0.72 17.26 -14.54
CA ASP A 212 0.28 17.54 -13.18
C ASP A 212 0.61 16.38 -12.23
N GLU A 213 0.42 15.14 -12.70
CA GLU A 213 0.76 13.95 -11.93
C GLU A 213 2.27 13.87 -11.64
N LEU A 214 3.12 14.11 -12.64
CA LEU A 214 4.58 14.12 -12.46
C LEU A 214 5.05 15.18 -11.46
N LEU A 215 4.41 16.35 -11.45
CA LEU A 215 4.75 17.43 -10.51
C LEU A 215 4.29 17.11 -9.08
N LEU A 216 3.18 16.39 -8.91
CA LEU A 216 2.70 15.93 -7.60
C LEU A 216 3.55 14.82 -7.02
N THR A 217 3.97 13.88 -7.87
CA THR A 217 4.77 12.74 -7.44
C THR A 217 6.26 13.08 -7.35
N ASP A 218 6.66 14.33 -7.63
CA ASP A 218 8.06 14.76 -7.75
C ASP A 218 8.88 13.84 -8.69
N GLY A 219 8.26 13.46 -9.81
CA GLY A 219 8.84 12.52 -10.76
C GLY A 219 9.08 11.11 -10.21
N ALA A 220 8.42 10.71 -9.12
CA ALA A 220 8.50 9.35 -8.61
C ALA A 220 8.24 8.35 -9.74
N THR A 221 9.06 7.31 -9.76
CA THR A 221 8.97 6.24 -10.75
C THR A 221 7.56 5.67 -10.79
N LEU A 222 6.98 5.61 -11.99
CA LEU A 222 5.68 5.01 -12.21
C LEU A 222 5.71 3.56 -11.70
N ILE A 223 4.78 3.23 -10.80
CA ILE A 223 4.66 1.88 -10.28
C ILE A 223 4.00 1.02 -11.36
N GLU A 224 4.79 0.20 -12.06
CA GLU A 224 4.26 -0.80 -12.97
C GLU A 224 3.58 -1.90 -12.17
N VAL A 225 2.31 -2.13 -12.46
CA VAL A 225 1.47 -3.13 -11.78
C VAL A 225 0.86 -4.04 -12.84
N ASP A 226 1.24 -5.31 -12.83
CA ASP A 226 0.65 -6.32 -13.70
C ASP A 226 -0.26 -7.25 -12.87
N PRO A 227 -1.59 -7.09 -12.96
CA PRO A 227 -2.52 -7.92 -12.22
C PRO A 227 -2.50 -9.39 -12.70
N ASP A 228 -2.04 -9.66 -13.92
CA ASP A 228 -1.94 -11.02 -14.47
C ASP A 228 -0.73 -11.79 -13.96
N GLN A 229 0.28 -11.08 -13.45
CA GLN A 229 1.48 -11.64 -12.84
C GLN A 229 1.49 -11.42 -11.32
N ILE A 230 0.38 -11.74 -10.66
CA ILE A 230 0.22 -11.57 -9.21
C ILE A 230 1.31 -12.31 -8.41
N ALA A 231 1.70 -13.52 -8.81
CA ALA A 231 2.74 -14.29 -8.13
C ALA A 231 4.10 -13.56 -8.10
N GLU A 232 4.49 -12.97 -9.22
CA GLU A 232 5.73 -12.18 -9.32
C GLU A 232 5.64 -10.90 -8.51
N SER A 233 4.49 -10.22 -8.60
CA SER A 233 4.19 -8.99 -7.85
C SER A 233 4.18 -9.19 -6.33
N LEU A 234 3.76 -10.37 -5.86
CA LEU A 234 3.76 -10.74 -4.45
C LEU A 234 5.07 -11.44 -4.02
N HIS A 235 6.04 -11.59 -4.93
CA HIS A 235 7.33 -12.25 -4.70
C HIS A 235 7.21 -13.70 -4.17
N VAL A 236 6.22 -14.45 -4.67
CA VAL A 236 5.96 -15.83 -4.26
C VAL A 236 6.15 -16.81 -5.41
N ASP A 237 6.81 -17.94 -5.11
CA ASP A 237 6.96 -19.04 -6.06
C ASP A 237 5.79 -20.03 -5.92
N VAL A 238 4.81 -19.92 -6.83
CA VAL A 238 3.65 -20.82 -6.90
C VAL A 238 4.04 -22.27 -7.15
N ASN A 239 5.24 -22.54 -7.69
CA ASN A 239 5.70 -23.90 -7.91
C ASN A 239 6.12 -24.57 -6.61
N ARG A 240 6.32 -23.81 -5.51
CA ARG A 240 6.77 -24.30 -4.20
C ARG A 240 5.75 -24.14 -3.07
N PRO A 241 4.49 -24.58 -3.23
CA PRO A 241 3.43 -24.27 -2.27
C PRO A 241 3.42 -25.21 -1.04
N VAL A 242 4.30 -26.22 -0.98
CA VAL A 242 4.26 -27.25 0.08
C VAL A 242 5.41 -27.06 1.07
N TYR A 243 5.09 -26.90 2.35
CA TYR A 243 6.10 -26.77 3.41
C TYR A 243 6.50 -28.13 4.01
N ARG A 244 7.75 -28.56 3.87
CA ARG A 244 8.30 -29.81 4.43
C ARG A 244 9.72 -29.62 4.94
N ASP A 245 10.03 -30.21 6.09
CA ASP A 245 11.36 -30.17 6.71
C ASP A 245 11.90 -28.74 6.87
N GLY A 246 11.03 -27.79 7.24
CA GLY A 246 11.40 -26.39 7.42
C GLY A 246 11.57 -25.60 6.12
N ARG A 247 11.17 -26.13 4.95
CA ARG A 247 11.37 -25.47 3.65
C ARG A 247 10.15 -25.62 2.73
N TRP A 248 9.90 -24.58 1.94
CA TRP A 248 8.97 -24.61 0.82
C TRP A 248 9.55 -25.47 -0.32
N ARG A 249 8.79 -26.45 -0.79
CA ARG A 249 9.20 -27.44 -1.80
C ARG A 249 8.22 -27.48 -2.96
N GLU A 250 8.77 -27.90 -4.10
CA GLU A 250 8.01 -28.08 -5.32
C GLU A 250 6.98 -29.20 -5.17
N MET A 251 5.83 -29.01 -5.81
CA MET A 251 4.85 -30.08 -5.96
C MET A 251 5.49 -31.19 -6.80
N THR A 252 5.93 -32.26 -6.16
CA THR A 252 6.39 -33.43 -6.90
C THR A 252 5.14 -34.12 -7.44
N GLU A 253 4.74 -33.79 -8.67
CA GLU A 253 3.74 -34.56 -9.40
C GLU A 253 4.22 -36.02 -9.47
N ARG A 254 3.63 -36.90 -8.64
CA ARG A 254 3.62 -38.31 -8.99
C ARG A 254 2.64 -38.48 -10.14
N ARG A 255 3.11 -38.28 -11.37
CA ARG A 255 2.50 -38.94 -12.52
C ARG A 255 2.60 -40.45 -12.28
N ARG A 256 1.47 -41.09 -12.02
CA ARG A 256 1.24 -42.52 -12.24
C ARG A 256 0.04 -42.65 -13.14
#